data_AF-F0WJE2-F1
#
_entry.id   AF-F0WJE2-F1
#
_cell.length_a   1.000
_cell.length_b   1.000
_cell.length_c   1.000
_cell.angle_alpha   90.00
_cell.angle_beta   90.00
_cell.angle_gamma   90.00
#
_symmetry.space_group_name_H-M   'P 1'
#
loop_
_entity.id
_entity.type
_entity.pdbx_description
1 polymer ?
#
loop_
_entity_poly.entity_id
_entity_poly.type
_entity_poly.pdbx_seq_one_letter_code
_entity_poly.pdbx_strand_id
1 'polypeptide(L)'
;MADNDDSDYDKLRDPTYEELYTGPRREKLPLDIQNMEQEETACNFCGVSYFVFAEVHELQDKIKLYTKALRCLSENARSAHVENVHLRNKVELFKTDTLHQMIDLKTQFVAVGQEYERLSGRYEADQKRISVLLHATEHNSNEQSLMQKNWQETLLMKEKAFLEELTSSNHAFEIFRHKAHEQQKRASLEIERMLLNREDLTARVNELQSYRVYAEEKMASEREVKEQLIDKSLTENGAASKLKATVEELMQERTLLSGCHESYCRTVGELKNTINMQQEEMRTREILQCSQLEEEHTRYQNKLQATGIRYRQALSDVNQQENLLLQRFAVVEDSKKKLSETLQFLRSTHASDLQVVEDDHSHEINALKITHEHIVSGLLNVQDELKHELEEKIKAQTALSRKLVDHETQATEWIAQMTELSNEMHNIENTRAILEEEVELQKEQFEQKQQGLLERLARVEAEKEELVLSQQQLQMKIATLKYRSKDLRQQLRLSSEKMQEQEEKLMQLKLLSSQQTVQSIPSSNQREDHEPQVAKLNREIQDKETEIVVLQRTVYRECLERTSLLERMRAANILPEIPGSIPESIDFSSSSKDTLLKCNKEDSTIQQDVDELNSQAPKASLYEKLRQASLRKSKPRRS
;
A
#
# COMPACT_ATOMS: atom_id res chain seq x y z
N MET A 1 40.12 116.88 26.82
CA MET A 1 41.31 116.06 27.13
C MET A 1 41.02 114.71 26.46
N ALA A 2 41.57 114.42 25.28
CA ALA A 2 42.99 114.40 24.90
C ALA A 2 43.66 113.10 25.37
N ASP A 3 44.30 112.29 24.52
CA ASP A 3 44.39 112.33 23.03
C ASP A 3 44.43 110.88 22.48
N ASN A 4 44.59 110.71 21.16
CA ASN A 4 44.67 109.42 20.48
C ASN A 4 45.98 108.66 20.78
N ASP A 5 46.02 107.34 20.54
CA ASP A 5 46.78 106.79 19.40
C ASP A 5 46.66 105.25 19.25
N ASP A 6 46.83 104.85 18.00
CA ASP A 6 46.75 103.54 17.34
C ASP A 6 47.34 102.29 18.03
N SER A 7 46.68 101.15 17.82
CA SER A 7 47.15 100.20 16.79
C SER A 7 46.14 99.07 16.55
N ASP A 8 45.55 99.07 15.35
CA ASP A 8 44.56 98.09 14.93
C ASP A 8 45.23 96.86 14.29
N TYR A 9 45.59 95.87 15.11
CA TYR A 9 46.10 94.58 14.64
C TYR A 9 44.95 93.65 14.29
N ASP A 10 44.39 93.86 13.09
CA ASP A 10 43.32 93.04 12.53
C ASP A 10 43.73 91.56 12.46
N LYS A 11 42.97 90.72 13.15
CA LYS A 11 43.30 89.30 13.31
C LYS A 11 42.65 88.50 12.20
N LEU A 12 43.49 88.10 11.24
CA LEU A 12 43.22 86.99 10.33
C LEU A 12 42.66 85.81 11.12
N ARG A 13 41.34 85.62 11.02
CA ARG A 13 40.59 84.57 11.70
C ARG A 13 40.84 83.24 11.01
N ASP A 14 41.30 82.24 11.76
CA ASP A 14 41.39 80.86 11.27
C ASP A 14 40.03 80.43 10.67
N PRO A 15 39.99 79.89 9.44
CA PRO A 15 38.78 79.36 8.84
C PRO A 15 38.14 78.30 9.73
N THR A 16 36.86 78.50 10.04
CA THR A 16 36.07 77.64 10.92
C THR A 16 35.95 76.25 10.32
N TYR A 17 35.83 75.23 11.18
CA TYR A 17 35.69 73.85 10.74
C TYR A 17 34.50 73.64 9.77
N GLU A 18 33.43 74.43 9.89
CA GLU A 18 32.30 74.41 8.96
C GLU A 18 32.62 75.09 7.61
N GLU A 19 33.38 76.18 7.61
CA GLU A 19 33.81 76.90 6.39
C GLU A 19 34.74 76.02 5.53
N LEU A 20 35.59 75.20 6.18
CA LEU A 20 36.42 74.18 5.51
C LEU A 20 35.63 72.96 4.98
N TYR A 21 34.40 72.73 5.45
CA TYR A 21 33.52 71.63 5.05
C TYR A 21 32.32 72.07 4.19
N THR A 22 32.27 73.34 3.77
CA THR A 22 31.21 73.92 2.93
C THR A 22 31.73 74.43 1.58
N GLY A 23 32.78 73.79 1.07
CA GLY A 23 33.34 74.07 -0.25
C GLY A 23 32.30 73.95 -1.38
N PRO A 24 32.30 74.82 -2.40
CA PRO A 24 31.38 74.69 -3.53
C PRO A 24 31.60 73.35 -4.27
N ARG A 25 30.51 72.65 -4.59
CA ARG A 25 30.56 71.56 -5.59
C ARG A 25 31.07 72.11 -6.92
N ARG A 26 31.73 71.28 -7.73
CA ARG A 26 32.29 71.70 -9.04
C ARG A 26 31.26 72.43 -9.91
N GLU A 27 30.04 71.90 -9.95
CA GLU A 27 28.85 72.45 -10.62
C GLU A 27 28.47 73.88 -10.20
N LYS A 28 28.86 74.29 -8.97
CA LYS A 28 28.55 75.58 -8.35
C LYS A 28 29.72 76.56 -8.34
N LEU A 29 30.88 76.18 -8.89
CA LEU A 29 31.97 77.12 -9.17
C LEU A 29 31.59 77.98 -10.39
N PRO A 30 32.05 79.24 -10.50
CA PRO A 30 31.91 80.03 -11.72
C PRO A 30 32.44 79.29 -12.95
N LEU A 31 31.76 79.46 -14.10
CA LEU A 31 32.09 78.77 -15.36
C LEU A 31 33.56 78.96 -15.78
N ASP A 32 34.12 80.14 -15.53
CA ASP A 32 35.53 80.43 -15.83
C ASP A 32 36.46 79.47 -15.08
N ILE A 33 36.24 79.27 -13.78
CA ILE A 33 37.01 78.37 -12.91
C ILE A 33 36.75 76.90 -13.26
N GLN A 34 35.56 76.54 -13.77
CA GLN A 34 35.29 75.18 -14.27
C GLN A 34 36.11 74.84 -15.52
N ASN A 35 36.50 75.84 -16.31
CA ASN A 35 37.18 75.71 -17.60
C ASN A 35 38.69 75.96 -17.55
N MET A 36 39.26 76.38 -16.41
CA MET A 36 40.71 76.56 -16.23
C MET A 36 41.46 75.22 -16.21
N GLU A 37 42.69 75.22 -16.72
CA GLU A 37 43.58 74.05 -16.66
C GLU A 37 43.95 73.75 -15.20
N GLN A 38 44.10 72.46 -14.85
CA GLN A 38 44.18 72.03 -13.45
C GLN A 38 45.27 72.74 -12.63
N GLU A 39 46.40 73.07 -13.27
CA GLU A 39 47.56 73.72 -12.67
C GLU A 39 47.25 75.15 -12.16
N GLU A 40 46.34 75.87 -12.81
CA GLU A 40 45.93 77.24 -12.41
C GLU A 40 44.80 77.26 -11.38
N THR A 41 44.17 76.11 -11.07
CA THR A 41 43.04 76.03 -10.12
C THR A 41 43.45 75.92 -8.64
N ALA A 42 44.74 76.00 -8.34
CA ALA A 42 45.27 76.07 -6.99
C ALA A 42 44.95 77.43 -6.34
N CYS A 43 44.44 77.42 -5.10
CA CYS A 43 44.27 78.66 -4.35
C CYS A 43 45.64 79.26 -3.99
N ASN A 44 45.98 80.42 -4.55
CA ASN A 44 47.28 81.10 -4.37
C ASN A 44 47.69 81.39 -2.91
N PHE A 45 46.78 81.24 -1.93
CA PHE A 45 47.06 81.42 -0.50
C PHE A 45 47.44 80.11 0.24
N CYS A 46 47.00 78.94 -0.24
CA CYS A 46 47.22 77.65 0.44
C CYS A 46 47.71 76.50 -0.46
N GLY A 47 47.75 76.68 -1.78
CA GLY A 47 48.24 75.70 -2.76
C GLY A 47 47.29 74.53 -3.04
N VAL A 48 46.14 74.44 -2.38
CA VAL A 48 45.15 73.38 -2.61
C VAL A 48 44.23 73.77 -3.77
N SER A 49 44.03 72.87 -4.75
CA SER A 49 43.07 73.09 -5.84
C SER A 49 41.63 72.95 -5.37
N TYR A 50 40.75 73.82 -5.88
CA TYR A 50 39.31 73.75 -5.64
C TYR A 50 38.69 72.40 -6.07
N PHE A 51 39.31 71.67 -7.01
CA PHE A 51 38.87 70.33 -7.38
C PHE A 51 39.07 69.29 -6.27
N VAL A 52 40.08 69.45 -5.40
CA VAL A 52 40.32 68.53 -4.27
C VAL A 52 39.16 68.56 -3.28
N PHE A 53 38.60 69.73 -2.99
CA PHE A 53 37.42 69.87 -2.13
C PHE A 53 36.16 69.24 -2.76
N ALA A 54 35.98 69.40 -4.08
CA ALA A 54 34.88 68.76 -4.80
C ALA A 54 35.00 67.23 -4.79
N GLU A 55 36.20 66.69 -5.03
CA GLU A 55 36.47 65.25 -5.01
C GLU A 55 36.33 64.65 -3.60
N VAL A 56 36.81 65.35 -2.56
CA VAL A 56 36.58 64.97 -1.16
C VAL A 56 35.08 64.93 -0.84
N HIS A 57 34.28 65.87 -1.32
CA HIS A 57 32.82 65.82 -1.13
C HIS A 57 32.15 64.67 -1.90
N GLU A 58 32.59 64.38 -3.13
CA GLU A 58 32.12 63.19 -3.87
C GLU A 58 32.47 61.89 -3.14
N LEU A 59 33.70 61.76 -2.62
CA LEU A 59 34.13 60.60 -1.84
C LEU A 59 33.34 60.47 -0.54
N GLN A 60 33.07 61.57 0.17
CA GLN A 60 32.18 61.58 1.34
C GLN A 60 30.76 61.11 1.00
N ASP A 61 30.17 61.55 -0.11
CA ASP A 61 28.84 61.12 -0.52
C ASP A 61 28.81 59.65 -0.98
N LYS A 62 29.85 59.19 -1.70
CA LYS A 62 30.06 57.76 -2.03
C LYS A 62 30.18 56.90 -0.76
N ILE A 63 30.95 57.33 0.24
CA ILE A 63 31.08 56.66 1.55
C ILE A 63 29.73 56.61 2.29
N LYS A 64 28.94 57.69 2.30
CA LYS A 64 27.58 57.69 2.88
C LYS A 64 26.67 56.66 2.18
N LEU A 65 26.74 56.57 0.85
CA LEU A 65 25.98 55.60 0.07
C LEU A 65 26.41 54.16 0.36
N TYR A 66 27.71 53.85 0.36
CA TYR A 66 28.22 52.51 0.73
C TYR A 66 27.87 52.15 2.18
N THR A 67 27.96 53.09 3.12
CA THR A 67 27.56 52.87 4.53
C THR A 67 26.06 52.52 4.65
N LYS A 68 25.19 53.16 3.84
CA LYS A 68 23.76 52.85 3.76
C LYS A 68 23.51 51.48 3.13
N ALA A 69 24.25 51.14 2.06
CA ALA A 69 24.14 49.84 1.39
C ALA A 69 24.59 48.68 2.30
N LEU A 70 25.73 48.81 2.98
CA LEU A 70 26.24 47.82 3.94
C LEU A 70 25.26 47.58 5.10
N ARG A 71 24.59 48.63 5.60
CA ARG A 71 23.54 48.50 6.61
C ARG A 71 22.35 47.69 6.11
N CYS A 72 21.84 48.01 4.91
CA CYS A 72 20.76 47.27 4.27
C CYS A 72 21.13 45.79 4.04
N LEU A 73 22.35 45.51 3.57
CA LEU A 73 22.86 44.15 3.40
C LEU A 73 22.96 43.39 4.73
N SER A 74 23.39 44.05 5.81
CA SER A 74 23.43 43.47 7.16
C SER A 74 22.04 43.16 7.71
N GLU A 75 21.08 44.07 7.53
CA GLU A 75 19.67 43.88 7.93
C GLU A 75 19.02 42.74 7.14
N ASN A 76 19.26 42.67 5.83
CA ASN A 76 18.80 41.57 4.97
C ASN A 76 19.43 40.22 5.34
N ALA A 77 20.74 40.18 5.59
CA ALA A 77 21.46 38.98 6.02
C ALA A 77 20.94 38.47 7.38
N ARG A 78 20.65 39.38 8.32
CA ARG A 78 20.03 39.04 9.61
C ARG A 78 18.61 38.48 9.42
N SER A 79 17.82 39.06 8.50
CA SER A 79 16.48 38.56 8.18
C SER A 79 16.53 37.15 7.59
N ALA A 80 17.35 36.94 6.56
CA ALA A 80 17.55 35.64 5.91
C ALA A 80 18.13 34.57 6.86
N HIS A 81 18.91 34.97 7.86
CA HIS A 81 19.38 34.07 8.91
C HIS A 81 18.24 33.62 9.84
N VAL A 82 17.38 34.53 10.30
CA VAL A 82 16.20 34.20 11.11
C VAL A 82 15.24 33.28 10.34
N GLU A 83 15.01 33.56 9.05
CA GLU A 83 14.22 32.70 8.17
C GLU A 83 14.84 31.31 7.99
N ASN A 84 16.16 31.22 7.79
CA ASN A 84 16.86 29.93 7.73
C ASN A 84 16.72 29.11 9.02
N VAL A 85 16.80 29.75 10.19
CA VAL A 85 16.58 29.07 11.48
C VAL A 85 15.13 28.59 11.61
N HIS A 86 14.16 29.41 11.21
CA HIS A 86 12.74 29.02 11.20
C HIS A 86 12.44 27.85 10.25
N LEU A 87 13.03 27.85 9.05
CA LEU A 87 12.89 26.76 8.07
C LEU A 87 13.57 25.47 8.57
N ARG A 88 14.76 25.55 9.18
CA ARG A 88 15.41 24.37 9.81
C ARG A 88 14.55 23.77 10.92
N ASN A 89 13.95 24.60 11.77
CA ASN A 89 13.05 24.14 12.83
C ASN A 89 11.80 23.46 12.26
N LYS A 90 11.22 23.98 11.16
CA LYS A 90 10.10 23.34 10.44
C LYS A 90 10.49 21.99 9.84
N VAL A 91 11.68 21.88 9.24
CA VAL A 91 12.18 20.63 8.64
C VAL A 91 12.39 19.56 9.72
N GLU A 92 12.99 19.92 10.87
CA GLU A 92 13.21 18.96 11.96
C GLU A 92 11.88 18.53 12.62
N LEU A 93 10.91 19.44 12.78
CA LEU A 93 9.55 19.10 13.25
C LEU A 93 8.85 18.13 12.29
N PHE A 94 8.83 18.43 10.99
CA PHE A 94 8.22 17.56 9.98
C PHE A 94 8.87 16.17 9.93
N LYS A 95 10.19 16.12 10.11
CA LYS A 95 10.97 14.89 10.23
C LYS A 95 10.61 14.09 11.49
N THR A 96 10.40 14.75 12.64
CA THR A 96 9.90 14.05 13.84
C THR A 96 8.47 13.55 13.67
N ASP A 97 7.58 14.33 13.06
CA ASP A 97 6.17 13.91 12.84
C ASP A 97 6.09 12.72 11.88
N THR A 98 6.83 12.77 10.77
CA THR A 98 6.93 11.67 9.81
C THR A 98 7.49 10.41 10.46
N LEU A 99 8.47 10.53 11.36
CA LEU A 99 9.05 9.41 12.07
C LEU A 99 8.08 8.78 13.09
N HIS A 100 7.26 9.58 13.77
CA HIS A 100 6.16 9.05 14.61
C HIS A 100 5.12 8.32 13.77
N GLN A 101 4.67 8.89 12.64
CA GLN A 101 3.72 8.24 11.73
C GLN A 101 4.24 6.90 11.20
N MET A 102 5.54 6.81 10.84
CA MET A 102 6.16 5.54 10.46
C MET A 102 6.22 4.52 11.61
N ILE A 103 6.44 4.96 12.86
CA ILE A 103 6.42 4.08 14.03
C ILE A 103 5.00 3.58 14.28
N ASP A 104 3.99 4.45 14.26
CA ASP A 104 2.59 4.08 14.46
C ASP A 104 2.13 3.07 13.39
N LEU A 105 2.36 3.37 12.11
CA LEU A 105 2.08 2.43 11.01
C LEU A 105 2.81 1.09 11.19
N LYS A 106 4.08 1.11 11.61
CA LYS A 106 4.84 -0.13 11.90
C LYS A 106 4.21 -0.93 13.05
N THR A 107 3.72 -0.29 14.12
CA THR A 107 3.02 -1.01 15.20
C THR A 107 1.69 -1.60 14.74
N GLN A 108 0.95 -0.87 13.89
CA GLN A 108 -0.29 -1.38 13.28
C GLN A 108 -0.02 -2.60 12.38
N PHE A 109 1.02 -2.55 11.53
CA PHE A 109 1.44 -3.71 10.72
C PHE A 109 1.85 -4.92 11.57
N VAL A 110 2.54 -4.72 12.69
CA VAL A 110 2.89 -5.81 13.63
C VAL A 110 1.63 -6.41 14.28
N ALA A 111 0.66 -5.57 14.69
CA ALA A 111 -0.60 -6.05 15.26
C ALA A 111 -1.43 -6.83 14.23
N VAL A 112 -1.50 -6.37 12.97
CA VAL A 112 -2.16 -7.08 11.86
C VAL A 112 -1.46 -8.41 11.56
N GLY A 113 -0.12 -8.47 11.62
CA GLY A 113 0.63 -9.72 11.48
C GLY A 113 0.30 -10.74 12.57
N GLN A 114 0.26 -10.30 13.84
CA GLN A 114 -0.13 -11.15 14.97
C GLN A 114 -1.58 -11.64 14.88
N GLU A 115 -2.50 -10.78 14.42
CA GLU A 115 -3.89 -11.17 14.14
C GLU A 115 -4.00 -12.19 13.01
N TYR A 116 -3.21 -12.03 11.93
CA TYR A 116 -3.14 -12.99 10.83
C TYR A 116 -2.61 -14.36 11.30
N GLU A 117 -1.53 -14.40 12.07
CA GLU A 117 -1.02 -15.64 12.68
C GLU A 117 -2.06 -16.30 13.59
N ARG A 118 -2.75 -15.50 14.43
CA ARG A 118 -3.83 -15.96 15.32
C ARG A 118 -5.02 -16.53 14.58
N LEU A 119 -5.37 -15.98 13.41
CA LEU A 119 -6.45 -16.48 12.56
C LEU A 119 -6.02 -17.72 11.77
N SER A 120 -4.81 -17.75 11.24
CA SER A 120 -4.22 -18.90 10.54
C SER A 120 -4.15 -20.13 11.45
N GLY A 121 -3.63 -19.98 12.68
CA GLY A 121 -3.58 -21.06 13.66
C GLY A 121 -4.96 -21.59 14.09
N ARG A 122 -6.01 -20.75 14.05
CA ARG A 122 -7.40 -21.19 14.25
C ARG A 122 -7.93 -21.96 13.05
N TYR A 123 -7.69 -21.46 11.83
CA TYR A 123 -8.08 -22.15 10.60
C TYR A 123 -7.49 -23.56 10.53
N GLU A 124 -6.20 -23.73 10.83
CA GLU A 124 -5.57 -25.05 10.93
C GLU A 124 -6.23 -25.95 11.99
N ALA A 125 -6.56 -25.40 13.17
CA ALA A 125 -7.17 -26.16 14.26
C ALA A 125 -8.60 -26.63 13.88
N ASP A 126 -9.39 -25.77 13.26
CA ASP A 126 -10.73 -26.12 12.78
C ASP A 126 -10.66 -27.07 11.57
N GLN A 127 -9.69 -26.95 10.67
CA GLN A 127 -9.46 -27.92 9.59
C GLN A 127 -9.11 -29.32 10.13
N LYS A 128 -8.23 -29.40 11.15
CA LYS A 128 -7.90 -30.65 11.86
C LYS A 128 -9.14 -31.23 12.55
N ARG A 129 -9.95 -30.40 13.20
CA ARG A 129 -11.23 -30.78 13.81
C ARG A 129 -12.24 -31.32 12.78
N ILE A 130 -12.37 -30.68 11.62
CA ILE A 130 -13.25 -31.12 10.54
C ILE A 130 -12.79 -32.48 10.00
N SER A 131 -11.49 -32.69 9.80
CA SER A 131 -10.94 -34.01 9.39
C SER A 131 -11.27 -35.12 10.40
N VAL A 132 -11.11 -34.86 11.71
CA VAL A 132 -11.49 -35.83 12.76
C VAL A 132 -13.00 -36.12 12.76
N LEU A 133 -13.83 -35.09 12.59
CA LEU A 133 -15.29 -35.27 12.50
C LEU A 133 -15.71 -36.06 11.26
N LEU A 134 -15.07 -35.83 10.10
CA LEU A 134 -15.34 -36.58 8.88
C LEU A 134 -15.03 -38.07 9.06
N HIS A 135 -13.85 -38.43 9.57
CA HIS A 135 -13.52 -39.83 9.86
C HIS A 135 -14.43 -40.46 10.93
N ALA A 136 -14.87 -39.69 11.93
CA ALA A 136 -15.87 -40.17 12.88
C ALA A 136 -17.24 -40.45 12.22
N THR A 137 -17.69 -39.60 11.30
CA THR A 137 -18.92 -39.86 10.53
C THR A 137 -18.78 -41.02 9.55
N GLU A 138 -17.62 -41.20 8.94
CA GLU A 138 -17.29 -42.33 8.07
C GLU A 138 -17.29 -43.65 8.86
N HIS A 139 -16.64 -43.68 10.04
CA HIS A 139 -16.67 -44.83 10.95
C HIS A 139 -18.09 -45.19 11.38
N ASN A 140 -18.87 -44.21 11.84
CA ASN A 140 -20.26 -44.43 12.27
C ASN A 140 -21.16 -44.90 11.11
N SER A 141 -20.92 -44.43 9.88
CA SER A 141 -21.63 -44.88 8.67
C SER A 141 -21.29 -46.34 8.35
N ASN A 142 -20.02 -46.72 8.45
CA ASN A 142 -19.57 -48.10 8.27
C ASN A 142 -20.12 -49.04 9.36
N GLU A 143 -20.17 -48.60 10.62
CA GLU A 143 -20.81 -49.36 11.72
C GLU A 143 -22.33 -49.50 11.52
N GLN A 144 -23.03 -48.45 11.09
CA GLN A 144 -24.46 -48.54 10.76
C GLN A 144 -24.73 -49.49 9.59
N SER A 145 -23.92 -49.43 8.54
CA SER A 145 -23.98 -50.37 7.40
C SER A 145 -23.75 -51.81 7.83
N LEU A 146 -22.75 -52.05 8.70
CA LEU A 146 -22.47 -53.37 9.28
C LEU A 146 -23.62 -53.86 10.19
N MET A 147 -24.18 -53.00 11.04
CA MET A 147 -25.35 -53.34 11.86
C MET A 147 -26.58 -53.64 11.00
N GLN A 148 -26.84 -52.86 9.95
CA GLN A 148 -27.95 -53.08 9.03
C GLN A 148 -27.80 -54.42 8.29
N LYS A 149 -26.59 -54.74 7.82
CA LYS A 149 -26.29 -56.04 7.20
C LYS A 149 -26.46 -57.20 8.19
N ASN A 150 -25.89 -57.10 9.38
CA ASN A 150 -26.02 -58.13 10.42
C ASN A 150 -27.49 -58.35 10.85
N TRP A 151 -28.30 -57.28 10.86
CA TRP A 151 -29.74 -57.33 11.12
C TRP A 151 -30.51 -58.01 9.98
N GLN A 152 -30.19 -57.71 8.71
CA GLN A 152 -30.74 -58.42 7.54
C GLN A 152 -30.38 -59.91 7.54
N GLU A 153 -29.12 -60.26 7.83
CA GLU A 153 -28.68 -61.65 7.96
C GLU A 153 -29.39 -62.36 9.13
N THR A 154 -29.58 -61.68 10.26
CA THR A 154 -30.34 -62.20 11.41
C THR A 154 -31.82 -62.43 11.08
N LEU A 155 -32.44 -61.53 10.31
CA LEU A 155 -33.82 -61.73 9.82
C LEU A 155 -33.91 -62.92 8.88
N LEU A 156 -33.01 -63.02 7.89
CA LEU A 156 -33.01 -64.09 6.90
C LEU A 156 -32.71 -65.47 7.53
N MET A 157 -31.92 -65.52 8.60
CA MET A 157 -31.73 -66.73 9.41
C MET A 157 -32.99 -67.10 10.21
N LYS A 158 -33.72 -66.13 10.76
CA LYS A 158 -35.01 -66.38 11.44
C LYS A 158 -36.10 -66.82 10.46
N GLU A 159 -36.17 -66.22 9.28
CA GLU A 159 -37.11 -66.59 8.23
C GLU A 159 -36.88 -68.04 7.77
N LYS A 160 -35.63 -68.45 7.55
CA LYS A 160 -35.28 -69.85 7.29
C LYS A 160 -35.71 -70.79 8.42
N ALA A 161 -35.42 -70.44 9.68
CA ALA A 161 -35.84 -71.24 10.82
C ALA A 161 -37.37 -71.39 10.91
N PHE A 162 -38.13 -70.34 10.64
CA PHE A 162 -39.60 -70.42 10.56
C PHE A 162 -40.10 -71.26 9.38
N LEU A 163 -39.42 -71.26 8.23
CA LEU A 163 -39.75 -72.13 7.10
C LEU A 163 -39.41 -73.60 7.38
N GLU A 164 -38.32 -73.87 8.11
CA GLU A 164 -37.94 -75.21 8.59
C GLU A 164 -38.92 -75.73 9.66
N GLU A 165 -39.37 -74.88 10.59
CA GLU A 165 -40.42 -75.20 11.55
C GLU A 165 -41.77 -75.44 10.87
N LEU A 166 -42.17 -74.58 9.92
CA LEU A 166 -43.42 -74.70 9.16
C LEU A 166 -43.44 -75.97 8.31
N THR A 167 -42.34 -76.31 7.62
CA THR A 167 -42.25 -77.56 6.85
C THR A 167 -42.23 -78.80 7.74
N SER A 168 -41.56 -78.74 8.89
CA SER A 168 -41.60 -79.81 9.90
C SER A 168 -43.02 -80.02 10.48
N SER A 169 -43.72 -78.93 10.78
CA SER A 169 -45.11 -78.92 11.25
C SER A 169 -46.08 -79.47 10.19
N ASN A 170 -45.91 -79.06 8.93
CA ASN A 170 -46.72 -79.56 7.82
C ASN A 170 -46.46 -81.05 7.53
N HIS A 171 -45.21 -81.51 7.67
CA HIS A 171 -44.88 -82.93 7.58
C HIS A 171 -45.51 -83.74 8.72
N ALA A 172 -45.50 -83.22 9.96
CA ALA A 172 -46.22 -83.82 11.08
C ALA A 172 -47.74 -83.86 10.83
N PHE A 173 -48.31 -82.80 10.25
CA PHE A 173 -49.74 -82.75 9.88
C PHE A 173 -50.10 -83.82 8.84
N GLU A 174 -49.29 -84.00 7.80
CA GLU A 174 -49.50 -85.10 6.82
C GLU A 174 -49.34 -86.49 7.47
N ILE A 175 -48.41 -86.68 8.41
CA ILE A 175 -48.32 -87.93 9.20
C ILE A 175 -49.60 -88.15 10.01
N PHE A 176 -50.18 -87.12 10.64
CA PHE A 176 -51.46 -87.22 11.32
C PHE A 176 -52.61 -87.52 10.34
N ARG A 177 -52.64 -86.88 9.17
CA ARG A 177 -53.64 -87.12 8.11
C ARG A 177 -53.60 -88.57 7.59
N HIS A 178 -52.40 -89.10 7.35
CA HIS A 178 -52.21 -90.50 6.98
C HIS A 178 -52.65 -91.45 8.09
N LYS A 179 -52.29 -91.21 9.36
CA LYS A 179 -52.74 -92.03 10.50
C LYS A 179 -54.26 -91.99 10.66
N ALA A 180 -54.90 -90.84 10.48
CA ALA A 180 -56.35 -90.70 10.54
C ALA A 180 -57.06 -91.49 9.43
N HIS A 181 -56.58 -91.41 8.19
CA HIS A 181 -57.09 -92.24 7.09
C HIS A 181 -56.84 -93.74 7.31
N GLU A 182 -55.70 -94.12 7.89
CA GLU A 182 -55.43 -95.53 8.20
C GLU A 182 -56.37 -96.05 9.30
N GLN A 183 -56.60 -95.25 10.35
CA GLN A 183 -57.55 -95.58 11.43
C GLN A 183 -58.99 -95.67 10.88
N GLN A 184 -59.39 -94.75 10.00
CA GLN A 184 -60.68 -94.81 9.29
C GLN A 184 -60.81 -96.09 8.46
N LYS A 185 -59.76 -96.47 7.72
CA LYS A 185 -59.74 -97.71 6.92
C LYS A 185 -59.82 -98.96 7.79
N ARG A 186 -59.09 -99.00 8.91
CA ARG A 186 -59.15 -100.10 9.90
C ARG A 186 -60.56 -100.22 10.48
N ALA A 187 -61.22 -99.11 10.81
CA ALA A 187 -62.60 -99.10 11.30
C ALA A 187 -63.60 -99.61 10.24
N SER A 188 -63.45 -99.23 8.96
CA SER A 188 -64.28 -99.75 7.86
C SER A 188 -64.17 -101.27 7.71
N LEU A 189 -62.95 -101.79 7.70
CA LEU A 189 -62.69 -103.23 7.60
C LEU A 189 -63.25 -104.03 8.79
N GLU A 190 -63.26 -103.44 9.99
CA GLU A 190 -63.85 -104.09 11.17
C GLU A 190 -65.39 -104.05 11.15
N ILE A 191 -65.99 -102.98 10.59
CA ILE A 191 -67.44 -102.94 10.31
C ILE A 191 -67.82 -104.00 9.26
N GLU A 192 -67.05 -104.14 8.18
CA GLU A 192 -67.24 -105.18 7.15
C GLU A 192 -67.18 -106.59 7.74
N ARG A 193 -66.21 -106.86 8.62
CA ARG A 193 -66.11 -108.13 9.38
C ARG A 193 -67.32 -108.37 10.28
N MET A 194 -67.78 -107.35 11.00
CA MET A 194 -68.96 -107.44 11.87
C MET A 194 -70.25 -107.67 11.08
N LEU A 195 -70.35 -107.16 9.85
CA LEU A 195 -71.45 -107.44 8.93
C LEU A 195 -71.41 -108.88 8.42
N LEU A 196 -70.25 -109.38 7.96
CA LEU A 196 -70.10 -110.79 7.55
C LEU A 196 -70.43 -111.76 8.69
N ASN A 197 -69.89 -111.52 9.88
CA ASN A 197 -70.18 -112.35 11.06
C ASN A 197 -71.67 -112.33 11.44
N ARG A 198 -72.36 -111.20 11.24
CA ARG A 198 -73.82 -111.11 11.40
C ARG A 198 -74.56 -111.91 10.33
N GLU A 199 -74.07 -111.95 9.09
CA GLU A 199 -74.66 -112.75 8.00
C GLU A 199 -74.49 -114.26 8.26
N ASP A 200 -73.30 -114.71 8.69
CA ASP A 200 -73.06 -116.10 9.12
C ASP A 200 -73.96 -116.50 10.30
N LEU A 201 -74.08 -115.64 11.32
CA LEU A 201 -75.00 -115.87 12.45
C LEU A 201 -76.48 -115.90 12.00
N THR A 202 -76.86 -115.08 11.01
CA THR A 202 -78.23 -115.08 10.46
C THR A 202 -78.51 -116.37 9.69
N ALA A 203 -77.55 -116.84 8.88
CA ALA A 203 -77.65 -118.14 8.23
C ALA A 203 -77.77 -119.29 9.26
N ARG A 204 -77.01 -119.23 10.36
CA ARG A 204 -77.09 -120.20 11.45
C ARG A 204 -78.42 -120.19 12.20
N VAL A 205 -79.03 -119.02 12.39
CA VAL A 205 -80.38 -118.89 12.96
C VAL A 205 -81.43 -119.49 12.02
N ASN A 206 -81.33 -119.23 10.71
CA ASN A 206 -82.22 -119.83 9.71
C ASN A 206 -82.10 -121.36 9.67
N GLU A 207 -80.88 -121.90 9.80
CA GLU A 207 -80.60 -123.35 9.91
C GLU A 207 -81.28 -123.95 11.16
N LEU A 208 -81.15 -123.28 12.32
CA LEU A 208 -81.83 -123.70 13.55
C LEU A 208 -83.37 -123.58 13.46
N GLN A 209 -83.89 -122.62 12.70
CA GLN A 209 -85.33 -122.52 12.43
C GLN A 209 -85.86 -123.65 11.56
N SER A 210 -85.12 -124.13 10.54
CA SER A 210 -85.58 -125.27 9.74
C SER A 210 -85.56 -126.58 10.55
N TYR A 211 -84.55 -126.80 11.39
CA TYR A 211 -84.55 -127.90 12.37
C TYR A 211 -85.74 -127.83 13.34
N ARG A 212 -86.14 -126.64 13.78
CA ARG A 212 -87.33 -126.46 14.62
C ARG A 212 -88.61 -126.84 13.89
N VAL A 213 -88.82 -126.37 12.66
CA VAL A 213 -90.03 -126.70 11.86
C VAL A 213 -90.13 -128.21 11.65
N TYR A 214 -89.02 -128.87 11.28
CA TYR A 214 -88.97 -130.32 11.12
C TYR A 214 -89.34 -131.09 12.41
N ALA A 215 -88.91 -130.59 13.58
CA ALA A 215 -89.29 -131.17 14.86
C ALA A 215 -90.78 -130.96 15.20
N GLU A 216 -91.35 -129.81 14.83
CA GLU A 216 -92.78 -129.51 15.01
C GLU A 216 -93.67 -130.36 14.08
N GLU A 217 -93.27 -130.60 12.84
CA GLU A 217 -93.94 -131.52 11.89
C GLU A 217 -93.93 -132.97 12.38
N LYS A 218 -92.80 -133.45 12.94
CA LYS A 218 -92.72 -134.77 13.56
C LYS A 218 -93.62 -134.89 14.79
N MET A 219 -93.66 -133.85 15.63
CA MET A 219 -94.54 -133.78 16.81
C MET A 219 -96.03 -133.68 16.46
N ALA A 220 -96.39 -133.23 15.25
CA ALA A 220 -97.76 -133.25 14.74
C ALA A 220 -98.18 -134.66 14.28
N SER A 221 -97.36 -135.32 13.45
CA SER A 221 -97.64 -136.66 12.95
C SER A 221 -97.69 -137.75 14.04
N GLU A 222 -96.97 -137.59 15.15
CA GLU A 222 -97.09 -138.47 16.33
C GLU A 222 -98.40 -138.30 17.14
N ARG A 223 -99.20 -137.24 16.89
CA ARG A 223 -100.51 -137.03 17.54
C ARG A 223 -101.65 -137.64 16.74
N GLU A 224 -101.63 -137.49 15.42
CA GLU A 224 -102.69 -137.94 14.51
C GLU A 224 -102.93 -139.47 14.58
N VAL A 225 -101.90 -140.25 14.94
CA VAL A 225 -101.98 -141.71 15.13
C VAL A 225 -102.61 -142.13 16.47
N LYS A 226 -102.72 -141.23 17.46
CA LYS A 226 -103.13 -141.56 18.83
C LYS A 226 -104.64 -141.42 19.10
N GLU A 227 -105.38 -140.79 18.21
CA GLU A 227 -106.77 -140.36 18.45
C GLU A 227 -107.84 -141.37 17.96
N GLN A 228 -107.44 -142.55 17.48
CA GLN A 228 -108.35 -143.54 16.86
C GLN A 228 -108.45 -144.92 17.56
N LEU A 229 -107.84 -145.15 18.74
CA LEU A 229 -107.58 -146.54 19.19
C LEU A 229 -108.01 -146.97 20.61
N ILE A 230 -108.50 -146.10 21.50
CA ILE A 230 -108.98 -146.54 22.84
C ILE A 230 -110.33 -145.91 23.20
N ASP A 231 -111.38 -146.35 22.52
CA ASP A 231 -112.78 -146.20 22.98
C ASP A 231 -113.48 -147.58 22.99
N LYS A 232 -112.91 -148.50 23.79
CA LYS A 232 -113.47 -149.83 24.16
C LYS A 232 -112.55 -150.60 25.12
N SER A 233 -112.84 -150.55 26.42
CA SER A 233 -112.76 -151.71 27.34
C SER A 233 -113.29 -151.31 28.71
N LEU A 234 -114.53 -151.71 29.02
CA LEU A 234 -115.21 -151.43 30.28
C LEU A 234 -114.71 -152.34 31.41
N THR A 235 -114.90 -151.91 32.67
CA THR A 235 -115.14 -152.76 33.87
C THR A 235 -113.97 -153.65 34.37
N GLU A 236 -113.76 -153.95 35.67
CA GLU A 236 -114.44 -153.46 36.89
C GLU A 236 -113.62 -153.67 38.19
N ASN A 237 -114.08 -153.00 39.26
CA ASN A 237 -114.08 -153.43 40.67
C ASN A 237 -112.89 -154.23 41.24
N GLY A 238 -111.82 -153.50 41.58
CA GLY A 238 -110.96 -153.79 42.75
C GLY A 238 -111.32 -152.94 43.98
N ALA A 239 -112.59 -152.52 44.10
CA ALA A 239 -113.01 -151.37 44.90
C ALA A 239 -113.42 -151.74 46.35
N ALA A 240 -112.46 -151.68 47.28
CA ALA A 240 -112.73 -151.58 48.72
C ALA A 240 -111.56 -150.94 49.50
N SER A 241 -110.32 -151.40 49.24
CA SER A 241 -109.18 -151.08 50.12
C SER A 241 -108.22 -150.01 49.60
N LYS A 242 -108.18 -149.73 48.29
CA LYS A 242 -107.23 -148.75 47.71
C LYS A 242 -107.64 -147.29 47.94
N LEU A 243 -108.93 -147.01 48.08
CA LEU A 243 -109.46 -145.64 48.11
C LEU A 243 -109.11 -144.87 49.40
N LYS A 244 -108.75 -145.57 50.48
CA LYS A 244 -108.28 -144.93 51.73
C LYS A 244 -106.84 -144.43 51.61
N ALA A 245 -105.95 -145.24 51.05
CA ALA A 245 -104.54 -144.86 50.84
C ALA A 245 -104.40 -143.66 49.89
N THR A 246 -105.15 -143.63 48.79
CA THR A 246 -105.09 -142.52 47.82
C THR A 246 -105.60 -141.19 48.37
N VAL A 247 -106.53 -141.20 49.34
CA VAL A 247 -106.95 -139.96 50.03
C VAL A 247 -105.86 -139.47 50.97
N GLU A 248 -105.14 -140.38 51.62
CA GLU A 248 -104.03 -140.06 52.52
C GLU A 248 -102.81 -139.53 51.75
N GLU A 249 -102.48 -140.12 50.59
CA GLU A 249 -101.50 -139.57 49.62
C GLU A 249 -101.91 -138.21 49.09
N LEU A 250 -103.14 -138.03 48.59
CA LEU A 250 -103.60 -136.74 48.05
C LEU A 250 -103.70 -135.64 49.13
N MET A 251 -103.91 -135.99 50.41
CA MET A 251 -103.79 -135.04 51.51
C MET A 251 -102.33 -134.67 51.79
N GLN A 252 -101.38 -135.62 51.78
CA GLN A 252 -99.96 -135.31 51.89
C GLN A 252 -99.45 -134.46 50.72
N GLU A 253 -99.83 -134.80 49.49
CA GLU A 253 -99.46 -134.06 48.28
C GLU A 253 -100.06 -132.65 48.29
N ARG A 254 -101.31 -132.48 48.74
CA ARG A 254 -101.91 -131.15 48.96
C ARG A 254 -101.17 -130.35 50.04
N THR A 255 -100.73 -130.98 51.13
CA THR A 255 -99.95 -130.31 52.18
C THR A 255 -98.57 -129.88 51.67
N LEU A 256 -97.89 -130.74 50.88
CA LEU A 256 -96.63 -130.42 50.22
C LEU A 256 -96.80 -129.29 49.19
N LEU A 257 -97.85 -129.33 48.38
CA LEU A 257 -98.16 -128.25 47.42
C LEU A 257 -98.49 -126.92 48.11
N SER A 258 -99.18 -126.93 49.27
CA SER A 258 -99.38 -125.71 50.07
C SER A 258 -98.04 -125.16 50.58
N GLY A 259 -97.18 -126.01 51.15
CA GLY A 259 -95.85 -125.62 51.62
C GLY A 259 -94.96 -125.08 50.51
N CYS A 260 -94.96 -125.72 49.33
CA CYS A 260 -94.25 -125.24 48.14
C CYS A 260 -94.82 -123.92 47.62
N HIS A 261 -96.14 -123.73 47.64
CA HIS A 261 -96.78 -122.48 47.24
C HIS A 261 -96.47 -121.34 48.22
N GLU A 262 -96.51 -121.59 49.53
CA GLU A 262 -96.10 -120.64 50.57
C GLU A 262 -94.60 -120.32 50.53
N SER A 263 -93.77 -121.26 50.08
CA SER A 263 -92.34 -121.02 49.82
C SER A 263 -92.15 -120.15 48.57
N TYR A 264 -92.89 -120.43 47.49
CA TYR A 264 -92.87 -119.64 46.26
C TYR A 264 -93.38 -118.21 46.46
N CYS A 265 -94.48 -118.03 47.20
CA CYS A 265 -95.00 -116.71 47.53
C CYS A 265 -94.04 -115.91 48.44
N ARG A 266 -93.25 -116.58 49.29
CA ARG A 266 -92.15 -115.94 50.03
C ARG A 266 -91.02 -115.50 49.10
N THR A 267 -90.48 -116.38 48.25
CA THR A 267 -89.38 -116.00 47.34
C THR A 267 -89.79 -114.95 46.31
N VAL A 268 -91.04 -114.95 45.84
CA VAL A 268 -91.60 -113.86 45.01
C VAL A 268 -91.71 -112.55 45.79
N GLY A 269 -92.07 -112.59 47.08
CA GLY A 269 -92.06 -111.42 47.96
C GLY A 269 -90.66 -110.86 48.19
N GLU A 270 -89.69 -111.74 48.46
CA GLU A 270 -88.27 -111.41 48.62
C GLU A 270 -87.69 -110.79 47.34
N LEU A 271 -87.88 -111.43 46.18
CA LEU A 271 -87.46 -110.90 44.87
C LEU A 271 -88.11 -109.54 44.56
N LYS A 272 -89.39 -109.36 44.88
CA LYS A 272 -90.07 -108.06 44.72
C LYS A 272 -89.46 -106.99 45.60
N ASN A 273 -89.07 -107.31 46.83
CA ASN A 273 -88.36 -106.39 47.71
C ASN A 273 -86.95 -106.07 47.19
N THR A 274 -86.21 -107.05 46.65
CA THR A 274 -84.90 -106.84 46.01
C THR A 274 -85.02 -105.92 44.78
N ILE A 275 -86.03 -106.13 43.92
CA ILE A 275 -86.30 -105.27 42.75
C ILE A 275 -86.62 -103.84 43.20
N ASN A 276 -87.45 -103.66 44.22
CA ASN A 276 -87.76 -102.34 44.78
C ASN A 276 -86.50 -101.64 45.32
N MET A 277 -85.63 -102.35 46.04
CA MET A 277 -84.35 -101.80 46.51
C MET A 277 -83.44 -101.38 45.35
N GLN A 278 -83.29 -102.23 44.32
CA GLN A 278 -82.45 -101.91 43.15
C GLN A 278 -82.98 -100.72 42.35
N GLN A 279 -84.30 -100.54 42.26
CA GLN A 279 -84.90 -99.35 41.65
C GLN A 279 -84.61 -98.06 42.45
N GLU A 280 -84.62 -98.13 43.77
CA GLU A 280 -84.31 -96.97 44.62
C GLU A 280 -82.80 -96.65 44.67
N GLU A 281 -81.93 -97.67 44.60
CA GLU A 281 -80.50 -97.48 44.36
C GLU A 281 -80.21 -96.81 43.01
N MET A 282 -80.95 -97.17 41.95
CA MET A 282 -80.81 -96.51 40.65
C MET A 282 -81.24 -95.05 40.71
N ARG A 283 -82.42 -94.75 41.29
CA ARG A 283 -82.90 -93.37 41.49
C ARG A 283 -81.92 -92.52 42.30
N THR A 284 -81.37 -93.05 43.39
CA THR A 284 -80.41 -92.30 44.21
C THR A 284 -79.08 -92.05 43.49
N ARG A 285 -78.62 -92.97 42.62
CA ARG A 285 -77.49 -92.71 41.70
C ARG A 285 -77.81 -91.65 40.65
N GLU A 286 -78.99 -91.71 40.04
CA GLU A 286 -79.46 -90.72 39.05
C GLU A 286 -79.55 -89.31 39.66
N ILE A 287 -80.14 -89.17 40.86
CA ILE A 287 -80.23 -87.90 41.59
C ILE A 287 -78.84 -87.35 41.92
N LEU A 288 -77.91 -88.19 42.40
CA LEU A 288 -76.52 -87.78 42.66
C LEU A 288 -75.79 -87.35 41.38
N GLN A 289 -75.99 -88.04 40.26
CA GLN A 289 -75.38 -87.69 38.98
C GLN A 289 -75.93 -86.35 38.45
N CYS A 290 -77.24 -86.12 38.52
CA CYS A 290 -77.84 -84.84 38.16
C CYS A 290 -77.30 -83.70 39.03
N SER A 291 -77.23 -83.88 40.35
CA SER A 291 -76.68 -82.89 41.28
C SER A 291 -75.21 -82.55 40.99
N GLN A 292 -74.39 -83.54 40.62
CA GLN A 292 -73.00 -83.30 40.20
C GLN A 292 -72.91 -82.51 38.88
N LEU A 293 -73.78 -82.80 37.91
CA LEU A 293 -73.82 -82.07 36.64
C LEU A 293 -74.31 -80.62 36.81
N GLU A 294 -75.22 -80.36 37.75
CA GLU A 294 -75.65 -79.00 38.12
C GLU A 294 -74.52 -78.21 38.82
N GLU A 295 -73.75 -78.85 39.70
CA GLU A 295 -72.53 -78.28 40.27
C GLU A 295 -71.48 -77.97 39.20
N GLU A 296 -71.24 -78.86 38.23
CA GLU A 296 -70.30 -78.58 37.15
C GLU A 296 -70.80 -77.44 36.24
N HIS A 297 -72.07 -77.46 35.83
CA HIS A 297 -72.67 -76.41 35.01
C HIS A 297 -72.54 -75.03 35.67
N THR A 298 -72.89 -74.92 36.96
CA THR A 298 -72.74 -73.66 37.70
C THR A 298 -71.27 -73.25 37.87
N ARG A 299 -70.34 -74.18 38.09
CA ARG A 299 -68.89 -73.90 38.08
C ARG A 299 -68.40 -73.38 36.71
N TYR A 300 -68.89 -73.92 35.59
CA TYR A 300 -68.55 -73.43 34.24
C TYR A 300 -69.17 -72.06 33.95
N GLN A 301 -70.43 -71.84 34.32
CA GLN A 301 -71.13 -70.56 34.16
C GLN A 301 -70.44 -69.44 34.96
N ASN A 302 -70.03 -69.71 36.20
CA ASN A 302 -69.26 -68.79 37.03
C ASN A 302 -67.87 -68.48 36.43
N LYS A 303 -67.17 -69.47 35.88
CA LYS A 303 -65.90 -69.26 35.15
C LYS A 303 -66.10 -68.36 33.94
N LEU A 304 -67.15 -68.59 33.14
CA LEU A 304 -67.47 -67.79 31.94
C LEU A 304 -67.83 -66.33 32.28
N GLN A 305 -68.57 -66.12 33.37
CA GLN A 305 -68.86 -64.78 33.86
C GLN A 305 -67.59 -64.06 34.34
N ALA A 306 -66.70 -64.76 35.05
CA ALA A 306 -65.42 -64.22 35.52
C ALA A 306 -64.47 -63.85 34.36
N THR A 307 -64.37 -64.68 33.31
CA THR A 307 -63.57 -64.33 32.12
C THR A 307 -64.20 -63.18 31.33
N GLY A 308 -65.53 -63.13 31.21
CA GLY A 308 -66.25 -62.01 30.60
C GLY A 308 -66.08 -60.68 31.33
N ILE A 309 -65.93 -60.70 32.67
CA ILE A 309 -65.57 -59.51 33.46
C ILE A 309 -64.13 -59.07 33.17
N ARG A 310 -63.16 -60.00 33.22
CA ARG A 310 -61.74 -59.71 32.93
C ARG A 310 -61.54 -59.17 31.52
N TYR A 311 -62.24 -59.72 30.53
CA TYR A 311 -62.19 -59.22 29.15
C TYR A 311 -62.67 -57.77 29.03
N ARG A 312 -63.79 -57.42 29.68
CA ARG A 312 -64.29 -56.03 29.71
C ARG A 312 -63.34 -55.07 30.43
N GLN A 313 -62.66 -55.52 31.49
CA GLN A 313 -61.63 -54.71 32.16
C GLN A 313 -60.44 -54.45 31.23
N ALA A 314 -59.86 -55.50 30.63
CA ALA A 314 -58.75 -55.35 29.68
C ALA A 314 -59.11 -54.45 28.47
N LEU A 315 -60.35 -54.55 27.96
CA LEU A 315 -60.82 -53.68 26.88
C LEU A 315 -60.92 -52.20 27.31
N SER A 316 -61.29 -51.95 28.56
CA SER A 316 -61.31 -50.60 29.17
C SER A 316 -59.90 -50.05 29.34
N ASP A 317 -58.96 -50.88 29.81
CA ASP A 317 -57.57 -50.49 30.02
C ASP A 317 -56.87 -50.13 28.70
N VAL A 318 -57.11 -50.91 27.64
CA VAL A 318 -56.60 -50.63 26.28
C VAL A 318 -57.16 -49.31 25.74
N ASN A 319 -58.48 -49.08 25.85
CA ASN A 319 -59.12 -47.84 25.42
C ASN A 319 -58.60 -46.63 26.21
N GLN A 320 -58.33 -46.78 27.51
CA GLN A 320 -57.70 -45.74 28.32
C GLN A 320 -56.26 -45.43 27.86
N GLN A 321 -55.47 -46.44 27.50
CA GLN A 321 -54.12 -46.24 26.93
C GLN A 321 -54.17 -45.56 25.55
N GLU A 322 -55.12 -45.93 24.68
CA GLU A 322 -55.31 -45.30 23.37
C GLU A 322 -55.61 -43.79 23.50
N ASN A 323 -56.53 -43.42 24.39
CA ASN A 323 -56.84 -42.01 24.67
C ASN A 323 -55.62 -41.24 25.24
N LEU A 324 -54.81 -41.86 26.10
CA LEU A 324 -53.57 -41.26 26.62
C LEU A 324 -52.49 -41.10 25.53
N LEU A 325 -52.42 -42.01 24.56
CA LEU A 325 -51.53 -41.88 23.40
C LEU A 325 -51.99 -40.74 22.47
N LEU A 326 -53.30 -40.64 22.19
CA LEU A 326 -53.86 -39.55 21.38
C LEU A 326 -53.60 -38.17 22.01
N GLN A 327 -53.76 -38.02 23.33
CA GLN A 327 -53.38 -36.79 24.04
C GLN A 327 -51.88 -36.46 23.90
N ARG A 328 -51.00 -37.46 24.02
CA ARG A 328 -49.55 -37.27 23.83
C ARG A 328 -49.21 -36.85 22.40
N PHE A 329 -49.83 -37.46 21.39
CA PHE A 329 -49.64 -37.07 19.99
C PHE A 329 -50.08 -35.62 19.73
N ALA A 330 -51.22 -35.18 20.28
CA ALA A 330 -51.67 -33.80 20.14
C ALA A 330 -50.68 -32.77 20.74
N VAL A 331 -50.10 -33.07 21.90
CA VAL A 331 -49.06 -32.22 22.52
C VAL A 331 -47.77 -32.21 21.68
N VAL A 332 -47.38 -33.35 21.11
CA VAL A 332 -46.21 -33.44 20.22
C VAL A 332 -46.42 -32.62 18.94
N GLU A 333 -47.60 -32.71 18.30
CA GLU A 333 -47.94 -31.94 17.10
C GLU A 333 -47.97 -30.43 17.36
N ASP A 334 -48.54 -29.97 18.47
CA ASP A 334 -48.51 -28.56 18.89
C ASP A 334 -47.06 -28.07 19.15
N SER A 335 -46.22 -28.88 19.80
CA SER A 335 -44.80 -28.54 20.00
C SER A 335 -44.02 -28.46 18.69
N LYS A 336 -44.27 -29.38 17.75
CA LYS A 336 -43.70 -29.44 16.39
C LYS A 336 -44.13 -28.21 15.57
N LYS A 337 -45.39 -27.80 15.67
CA LYS A 337 -45.91 -26.58 15.03
C LYS A 337 -45.18 -25.33 15.55
N LYS A 338 -45.09 -25.17 16.88
CA LYS A 338 -44.38 -24.04 17.52
C LYS A 338 -42.89 -23.98 17.16
N LEU A 339 -42.23 -25.14 17.08
CA LEU A 339 -40.84 -25.25 16.59
C LEU A 339 -40.73 -24.84 15.11
N SER A 340 -41.67 -25.26 14.25
CA SER A 340 -41.70 -24.86 12.84
C SER A 340 -41.90 -23.35 12.67
N GLU A 341 -42.83 -22.75 13.42
CA GLU A 341 -43.08 -21.31 13.44
C GLU A 341 -41.84 -20.52 13.92
N THR A 342 -41.17 -21.01 14.97
CA THR A 342 -39.93 -20.42 15.50
C THR A 342 -38.77 -20.52 14.50
N LEU A 343 -38.61 -21.66 13.81
CA LEU A 343 -37.60 -21.83 12.76
C LEU A 343 -37.89 -20.96 11.53
N GLN A 344 -39.17 -20.77 11.17
CA GLN A 344 -39.55 -19.88 10.08
C GLN A 344 -39.29 -18.41 10.44
N PHE A 345 -39.57 -18.00 11.68
CA PHE A 345 -39.22 -16.68 12.19
C PHE A 345 -37.70 -16.45 12.11
N LEU A 346 -36.89 -17.35 12.70
CA LEU A 346 -35.42 -17.24 12.67
C LEU A 346 -34.85 -17.18 11.25
N ARG A 347 -35.40 -17.96 10.30
CA ARG A 347 -35.03 -17.88 8.88
C ARG A 347 -35.36 -16.51 8.26
N SER A 348 -36.50 -15.92 8.62
CA SER A 348 -36.87 -14.57 8.15
C SER A 348 -35.98 -13.47 8.72
N THR A 349 -35.58 -13.59 10.00
CA THR A 349 -34.60 -12.67 10.62
C THR A 349 -33.25 -12.80 9.94
N HIS A 350 -32.70 -14.01 9.83
CA HIS A 350 -31.39 -14.25 9.21
C HIS A 350 -31.37 -13.87 7.71
N ALA A 351 -32.49 -13.96 6.99
CA ALA A 351 -32.58 -13.45 5.61
C ALA A 351 -32.54 -11.91 5.58
N SER A 352 -33.19 -11.24 6.54
CA SER A 352 -33.11 -9.77 6.68
C SER A 352 -31.71 -9.31 7.11
N ASP A 353 -31.05 -10.04 8.00
CA ASP A 353 -29.70 -9.73 8.48
C ASP A 353 -28.67 -9.90 7.34
N LEU A 354 -28.82 -10.94 6.51
CA LEU A 354 -28.02 -11.12 5.30
C LEU A 354 -28.25 -9.99 4.29
N GLN A 355 -29.50 -9.57 4.05
CA GLN A 355 -29.78 -8.45 3.15
C GLN A 355 -29.12 -7.16 3.60
N VAL A 356 -29.15 -6.84 4.91
CA VAL A 356 -28.45 -5.67 5.46
C VAL A 356 -26.94 -5.75 5.23
N VAL A 357 -26.34 -6.94 5.42
CA VAL A 357 -24.90 -7.14 5.16
C VAL A 357 -24.56 -7.06 3.66
N GLU A 358 -25.44 -7.52 2.76
CA GLU A 358 -25.28 -7.34 1.31
C GLU A 358 -25.41 -5.87 0.89
N ASP A 359 -26.38 -5.15 1.45
CA ASP A 359 -26.61 -3.72 1.21
C ASP A 359 -25.43 -2.86 1.73
N ASP A 360 -24.94 -3.14 2.94
CA ASP A 360 -23.79 -2.46 3.56
C ASP A 360 -22.49 -2.72 2.75
N HIS A 361 -22.20 -3.98 2.41
CA HIS A 361 -21.05 -4.31 1.54
C HIS A 361 -21.17 -3.66 0.15
N SER A 362 -22.38 -3.62 -0.43
CA SER A 362 -22.63 -2.94 -1.70
C SER A 362 -22.37 -1.43 -1.60
N HIS A 363 -22.78 -0.80 -0.49
CA HIS A 363 -22.48 0.61 -0.22
C HIS A 363 -20.98 0.87 -0.09
N GLU A 364 -20.26 0.04 0.68
CA GLU A 364 -18.82 0.19 0.92
C GLU A 364 -17.97 -0.11 -0.33
N ILE A 365 -18.35 -1.11 -1.15
CA ILE A 365 -17.76 -1.35 -2.48
C ILE A 365 -17.96 -0.15 -3.40
N ASN A 366 -19.12 0.51 -3.38
CA ASN A 366 -19.37 1.68 -4.22
C ASN A 366 -18.65 2.94 -3.70
N ALA A 367 -18.49 3.10 -2.38
CA ALA A 367 -17.62 4.13 -1.80
C ALA A 367 -16.14 3.91 -2.21
N LEU A 368 -15.65 2.67 -2.17
CA LEU A 368 -14.31 2.31 -2.63
C LEU A 368 -14.12 2.60 -4.13
N LYS A 369 -15.11 2.31 -4.99
CA LYS A 369 -15.07 2.72 -6.42
C LYS A 369 -14.96 4.24 -6.58
N ILE A 370 -15.80 5.02 -5.91
CA ILE A 370 -15.79 6.49 -6.00
C ILE A 370 -14.43 7.06 -5.54
N THR A 371 -13.87 6.55 -4.44
CA THR A 371 -12.52 6.97 -4.01
C THR A 371 -11.42 6.55 -4.98
N HIS A 372 -11.51 5.36 -5.58
CA HIS A 372 -10.58 4.90 -6.60
C HIS A 372 -10.65 5.76 -7.88
N GLU A 373 -11.86 6.05 -8.38
CA GLU A 373 -12.10 6.94 -9.53
C GLU A 373 -11.55 8.35 -9.26
N HIS A 374 -11.71 8.87 -8.05
CA HIS A 374 -11.15 10.16 -7.65
C HIS A 374 -9.60 10.14 -7.62
N ILE A 375 -8.99 9.09 -7.07
CA ILE A 375 -7.53 8.91 -7.06
C ILE A 375 -6.97 8.77 -8.49
N VAL A 376 -7.62 7.97 -9.34
CA VAL A 376 -7.23 7.80 -10.75
C VAL A 376 -7.35 9.12 -11.52
N SER A 377 -8.43 9.88 -11.29
CA SER A 377 -8.60 11.21 -11.90
C SER A 377 -7.52 12.19 -11.44
N GLY A 378 -7.16 12.18 -10.15
CA GLY A 378 -6.06 12.99 -9.61
C GLY A 378 -4.71 12.62 -10.21
N LEU A 379 -4.43 11.32 -10.36
CA LEU A 379 -3.19 10.82 -10.99
C LEU A 379 -3.13 11.16 -12.49
N LEU A 380 -4.25 11.14 -13.22
CA LEU A 380 -4.33 11.57 -14.61
C LEU A 380 -4.06 13.07 -14.75
N ASN A 381 -4.64 13.91 -13.88
CA ASN A 381 -4.36 15.35 -13.85
C ASN A 381 -2.86 15.61 -13.62
N VAL A 382 -2.25 14.97 -12.61
CA VAL A 382 -0.80 15.09 -12.34
C VAL A 382 0.04 14.56 -13.51
N GLN A 383 -0.42 13.52 -14.21
CA GLN A 383 0.26 13.02 -15.42
C GLN A 383 0.22 14.05 -16.56
N ASP A 384 -0.90 14.75 -16.75
CA ASP A 384 -1.04 15.77 -17.80
C ASP A 384 -0.33 17.08 -17.44
N GLU A 385 -0.30 17.47 -16.16
CA GLU A 385 0.57 18.53 -15.64
C GLU A 385 2.06 18.22 -15.90
N LEU A 386 2.51 16.99 -15.61
CA LEU A 386 3.88 16.54 -15.87
C LEU A 386 4.21 16.46 -17.37
N LYS A 387 3.24 16.09 -18.24
CA LYS A 387 3.41 16.19 -19.70
C LYS A 387 3.58 17.65 -20.12
N HIS A 388 2.76 18.56 -19.61
CA HIS A 388 2.86 19.99 -19.94
C HIS A 388 4.20 20.59 -19.45
N GLU A 389 4.67 20.23 -18.25
CA GLU A 389 6.01 20.60 -17.79
C GLU A 389 7.11 20.05 -18.70
N LEU A 390 6.99 18.79 -19.13
CA LEU A 390 7.96 18.16 -20.02
C LEU A 390 7.97 18.84 -21.40
N GLU A 391 6.81 19.18 -21.95
CA GLU A 391 6.70 19.94 -23.19
C GLU A 391 7.30 21.35 -23.07
N GLU A 392 7.05 22.08 -21.97
CA GLU A 392 7.69 23.37 -21.71
C GLU A 392 9.21 23.24 -21.56
N LYS A 393 9.70 22.19 -20.89
CA LYS A 393 11.14 21.89 -20.81
C LYS A 393 11.74 21.53 -22.18
N ILE A 394 11.02 20.83 -23.05
CA ILE A 394 11.44 20.52 -24.44
C ILE A 394 11.40 21.80 -25.31
N LYS A 395 10.39 22.67 -25.16
CA LYS A 395 10.35 23.99 -25.83
C LYS A 395 11.53 24.86 -25.40
N ALA A 396 11.82 24.92 -24.10
CA ALA A 396 12.98 25.65 -23.56
C ALA A 396 14.31 25.06 -24.04
N GLN A 397 14.46 23.73 -24.02
CA GLN A 397 15.66 23.05 -24.51
C GLN A 397 15.87 23.28 -26.01
N THR A 398 14.83 23.15 -26.85
CA THR A 398 14.95 23.41 -28.30
C THR A 398 15.10 24.89 -28.65
N ALA A 399 14.73 25.82 -27.76
CA ALA A 399 15.08 27.23 -27.86
C ALA A 399 16.55 27.49 -27.49
N LEU A 400 17.08 26.82 -26.46
CA LEU A 400 18.50 26.85 -26.11
C LEU A 400 19.37 26.20 -27.18
N SER A 401 18.97 25.06 -27.75
CA SER A 401 19.69 24.42 -28.86
C SER A 401 19.71 25.28 -30.12
N ARG A 402 18.64 26.04 -30.41
CA ARG A 402 18.66 27.04 -31.49
C ARG A 402 19.66 28.14 -31.21
N LYS A 403 19.63 28.75 -30.02
CA LYS A 403 20.64 29.75 -29.62
C LYS A 403 22.08 29.22 -29.65
N LEU A 404 22.28 27.94 -29.33
CA LEU A 404 23.60 27.30 -29.45
C LEU A 404 24.05 27.28 -30.91
N VAL A 405 23.19 26.82 -31.83
CA VAL A 405 23.47 26.82 -33.27
C VAL A 405 23.66 28.25 -33.80
N ASP A 406 22.84 29.21 -33.36
CA ASP A 406 23.00 30.63 -33.72
C ASP A 406 24.39 31.15 -33.31
N HIS A 407 24.84 30.85 -32.09
CA HIS A 407 26.18 31.20 -31.61
C HIS A 407 27.31 30.39 -32.27
N GLU A 408 27.10 29.12 -32.63
CA GLU A 408 28.04 28.34 -33.43
C GLU A 408 28.19 28.94 -34.83
N THR A 409 27.09 29.37 -35.47
CA THR A 409 27.17 30.08 -36.76
C THR A 409 27.92 31.40 -36.64
N GLN A 410 27.63 32.23 -35.62
CA GLN A 410 28.40 33.45 -35.34
C GLN A 410 29.89 33.16 -35.10
N ALA A 411 30.22 32.08 -34.38
CA ALA A 411 31.61 31.67 -34.19
C ALA A 411 32.27 31.26 -35.51
N THR A 412 31.56 30.55 -36.41
CA THR A 412 32.09 30.24 -37.75
C THR A 412 32.22 31.46 -38.66
N GLU A 413 31.32 32.44 -38.57
CA GLU A 413 31.43 33.72 -39.27
C GLU A 413 32.64 34.53 -38.77
N TRP A 414 32.88 34.56 -37.45
CA TRP A 414 34.05 35.22 -36.86
C TRP A 414 35.35 34.50 -37.23
N ILE A 415 35.36 33.15 -37.25
CA ILE A 415 36.50 32.38 -37.74
C ILE A 415 36.75 32.68 -39.23
N ALA A 416 35.70 32.75 -40.06
CA ALA A 416 35.83 33.10 -41.47
C ALA A 416 36.43 34.51 -41.65
N GLN A 417 35.90 35.53 -40.96
CA GLN A 417 36.43 36.88 -40.97
C GLN A 417 37.89 36.95 -40.47
N MET A 418 38.24 36.20 -39.43
CA MET A 418 39.63 36.12 -38.94
C MET A 418 40.55 35.42 -39.95
N THR A 419 40.08 34.41 -40.70
CA THR A 419 40.87 33.82 -41.80
C THR A 419 40.96 34.74 -43.02
N GLU A 420 39.93 35.55 -43.30
CA GLU A 420 39.94 36.54 -44.37
C GLU A 420 40.95 37.65 -44.05
N LEU A 421 40.89 38.23 -42.85
CA LEU A 421 41.89 39.18 -42.33
C LEU A 421 43.31 38.57 -42.27
N SER A 422 43.45 37.29 -41.94
CA SER A 422 44.76 36.60 -41.96
C SER A 422 45.28 36.42 -43.40
N ASN A 423 44.41 36.21 -44.38
CA ASN A 423 44.77 36.14 -45.79
C ASN A 423 45.11 37.53 -46.34
N GLU A 424 44.38 38.58 -45.93
CA GLU A 424 44.73 39.98 -46.23
C GLU A 424 46.08 40.36 -45.64
N MET A 425 46.35 40.03 -44.38
CA MET A 425 47.67 40.20 -43.77
C MET A 425 48.76 39.46 -44.56
N HIS A 426 48.53 38.21 -44.94
CA HIS A 426 49.51 37.46 -45.71
C HIS A 426 49.72 38.04 -47.13
N ASN A 427 48.69 38.61 -47.75
CA ASN A 427 48.81 39.36 -49.01
C ASN A 427 49.59 40.68 -48.83
N ILE A 428 49.42 41.36 -47.69
CA ILE A 428 50.22 42.55 -47.31
C ILE A 428 51.69 42.16 -47.06
N GLU A 429 51.95 41.02 -46.42
CA GLU A 429 53.30 40.48 -46.22
C GLU A 429 53.96 40.09 -47.55
N ASN A 430 53.25 39.41 -48.44
CA ASN A 430 53.76 39.03 -49.77
C ASN A 430 54.01 40.26 -50.66
N THR A 431 53.11 41.24 -50.67
CA THR A 431 53.33 42.49 -51.43
C THR A 431 54.46 43.34 -50.82
N ARG A 432 54.61 43.33 -49.48
CA ARG A 432 55.77 43.91 -48.82
C ARG A 432 57.08 43.20 -49.22
N ALA A 433 57.11 41.87 -49.25
CA ALA A 433 58.29 41.11 -49.64
C ALA A 433 58.71 41.40 -51.10
N ILE A 434 57.74 41.50 -52.02
CA ILE A 434 57.98 41.91 -53.41
C ILE A 434 58.56 43.33 -53.48
N LEU A 435 58.05 44.27 -52.67
CA LEU A 435 58.57 45.64 -52.61
C LEU A 435 59.98 45.71 -51.96
N GLU A 436 60.28 44.85 -50.99
CA GLU A 436 61.62 44.76 -50.38
C GLU A 436 62.63 44.15 -51.38
N GLU A 437 62.23 43.15 -52.18
CA GLU A 437 63.03 42.61 -53.29
C GLU A 437 63.25 43.65 -54.41
N GLU A 438 62.22 44.42 -54.78
CA GLU A 438 62.32 45.48 -55.79
C GLU A 438 63.18 46.68 -55.31
N VAL A 439 63.18 46.98 -54.01
CA VAL A 439 64.09 47.97 -53.38
C VAL A 439 65.53 47.49 -53.39
N GLU A 440 65.80 46.23 -53.04
CA GLU A 440 67.16 45.67 -53.13
C GLU A 440 67.65 45.57 -54.58
N LEU A 441 66.79 45.22 -55.54
CA LEU A 441 67.13 45.25 -56.96
C LEU A 441 67.47 46.68 -57.46
N GLN A 442 66.76 47.71 -56.98
CA GLN A 442 67.12 49.11 -57.27
C GLN A 442 68.42 49.53 -56.60
N LYS A 443 68.71 49.02 -55.39
CA LYS A 443 69.96 49.25 -54.66
C LYS A 443 71.16 48.59 -55.35
N GLU A 444 71.06 47.33 -55.79
CA GLU A 444 72.08 46.68 -56.64
C GLU A 444 72.32 47.46 -57.94
N GLN A 445 71.26 47.92 -58.61
CA GLN A 445 71.39 48.77 -59.80
C GLN A 445 72.06 50.13 -59.50
N PHE A 446 71.91 50.66 -58.29
CA PHE A 446 72.58 51.89 -57.86
C PHE A 446 74.06 51.63 -57.54
N GLU A 447 74.37 50.54 -56.85
CA GLU A 447 75.73 50.11 -56.52
C GLU A 447 76.53 49.75 -57.79
N GLN A 448 75.92 49.08 -58.77
CA GLN A 448 76.54 48.86 -60.10
C GLN A 448 76.82 50.18 -60.84
N LYS A 449 75.90 51.15 -60.79
CA LYS A 449 76.13 52.50 -61.36
C LYS A 449 77.25 53.23 -60.62
N GLN A 450 77.34 53.07 -59.30
CA GLN A 450 78.39 53.66 -58.47
C GLN A 450 79.76 53.03 -58.76
N GLN A 451 79.85 51.70 -58.89
CA GLN A 451 81.06 51.01 -59.34
C GLN A 451 81.46 51.44 -60.76
N GLY A 452 80.51 51.52 -61.70
CA GLY A 452 80.75 52.01 -63.07
C GLY A 452 81.19 53.47 -63.15
N LEU A 453 80.87 54.30 -62.15
CA LEU A 453 81.38 55.67 -62.01
C LEU A 453 82.78 55.69 -61.35
N LEU A 454 83.02 54.84 -60.36
CA LEU A 454 84.34 54.68 -59.74
C LEU A 454 85.39 54.13 -60.72
N GLU A 455 85.02 53.17 -61.58
CA GLU A 455 85.88 52.72 -62.68
C GLU A 455 86.21 53.83 -63.68
N ARG A 456 85.26 54.75 -63.94
CA ARG A 456 85.51 55.90 -64.83
C ARG A 456 86.43 56.92 -64.19
N LEU A 457 86.28 57.17 -62.89
CA LEU A 457 87.22 57.97 -62.11
C LEU A 457 88.63 57.36 -62.13
N ALA A 458 88.75 56.06 -61.84
CA ALA A 458 90.05 55.36 -61.86
C ALA A 458 90.73 55.41 -63.23
N ARG A 459 89.98 55.34 -64.34
CA ARG A 459 90.53 55.53 -65.70
C ARG A 459 91.01 56.96 -65.94
N VAL A 460 90.22 57.97 -65.55
CA VAL A 460 90.60 59.39 -65.66
C VAL A 460 91.81 59.73 -64.77
N GLU A 461 91.94 59.07 -63.61
CA GLU A 461 93.11 59.22 -62.74
C GLU A 461 94.35 58.53 -63.31
N ALA A 462 94.21 57.35 -63.94
CA ALA A 462 95.30 56.72 -64.68
C ALA A 462 95.77 57.55 -65.91
N GLU A 463 94.83 58.09 -66.71
CA GLU A 463 95.15 59.01 -67.82
C GLU A 463 95.85 60.29 -67.34
N LYS A 464 95.48 60.79 -66.15
CA LYS A 464 96.12 61.92 -65.48
C LYS A 464 97.52 61.59 -64.97
N GLU A 465 97.76 60.38 -64.45
CA GLU A 465 99.10 59.91 -64.07
C GLU A 465 100.01 59.70 -65.29
N GLU A 466 99.48 59.18 -66.40
CA GLU A 466 100.21 59.08 -67.67
C GLU A 466 100.60 60.47 -68.23
N LEU A 467 99.68 61.45 -68.12
CA LEU A 467 99.98 62.87 -68.42
C LEU A 467 101.07 63.45 -67.52
N VAL A 468 101.08 63.13 -66.21
CA VAL A 468 102.13 63.57 -65.27
C VAL A 468 103.47 62.90 -65.58
N LEU A 469 103.50 61.61 -65.94
CA LEU A 469 104.71 60.91 -66.38
C LEU A 469 105.26 61.49 -67.68
N SER A 470 104.40 61.80 -68.65
CA SER A 470 104.76 62.52 -69.89
C SER A 470 105.35 63.91 -69.59
N GLN A 471 104.75 64.64 -68.64
CA GLN A 471 105.25 65.94 -68.17
C GLN A 471 106.62 65.83 -67.48
N GLN A 472 106.86 64.78 -66.68
CA GLN A 472 108.17 64.50 -66.08
C GLN A 472 109.24 64.15 -67.14
N GLN A 473 108.91 63.36 -68.17
CA GLN A 473 109.84 63.07 -69.28
C GLN A 473 110.20 64.34 -70.07
N LEU A 474 109.25 65.26 -70.27
CA LEU A 474 109.51 66.59 -70.83
C LEU A 474 110.43 67.42 -69.92
N GLN A 475 110.22 67.42 -68.60
CA GLN A 475 111.11 68.10 -67.66
C GLN A 475 112.53 67.51 -67.64
N MET A 476 112.70 66.19 -67.77
CA MET A 476 114.03 65.55 -67.90
C MET A 476 114.76 65.95 -69.19
N LYS A 477 114.06 66.05 -70.32
CA LYS A 477 114.64 66.56 -71.59
C LYS A 477 115.03 68.04 -71.48
N ILE A 478 114.23 68.85 -70.78
CA ILE A 478 114.58 70.25 -70.48
C ILE A 478 115.78 70.33 -69.52
N ALA A 479 115.91 69.43 -68.55
CA ALA A 479 117.04 69.38 -67.62
C ALA A 479 118.36 69.02 -68.30
N THR A 480 118.36 68.04 -69.21
CA THR A 480 119.57 67.66 -70.00
C THR A 480 120.02 68.77 -70.95
N LEU A 481 119.08 69.46 -71.61
CA LEU A 481 119.39 70.65 -72.43
C LEU A 481 119.90 71.82 -71.56
N LYS A 482 119.35 72.03 -70.36
CA LYS A 482 119.86 73.02 -69.40
C LYS A 482 121.26 72.68 -68.90
N TYR A 483 121.61 71.42 -68.67
CA TYR A 483 122.96 71.01 -68.24
C TYR A 483 124.02 71.37 -69.31
N ARG A 484 123.76 70.99 -70.57
CA ARG A 484 124.65 71.32 -71.72
C ARG A 484 124.75 72.83 -72.02
N SER A 485 123.78 73.61 -71.54
CA SER A 485 123.77 75.09 -71.62
C SER A 485 124.26 75.79 -70.33
N LYS A 486 124.57 75.04 -69.28
CA LYS A 486 125.14 75.53 -68.02
C LYS A 486 126.66 75.54 -68.08
N ASP A 487 127.25 74.51 -68.69
CA ASP A 487 128.69 74.36 -68.94
C ASP A 487 129.26 75.55 -69.75
N LEU A 488 128.66 75.83 -70.92
CA LEU A 488 128.96 77.02 -71.75
C LEU A 488 128.68 78.37 -71.07
N ARG A 489 127.86 78.41 -70.01
CA ARG A 489 127.58 79.64 -69.24
C ARG A 489 128.44 79.78 -67.99
N GLN A 490 129.17 78.75 -67.58
CA GLN A 490 130.11 78.84 -66.46
C GLN A 490 131.38 79.61 -66.87
N GLN A 491 131.75 79.58 -68.15
CA GLN A 491 132.81 80.46 -68.71
C GLN A 491 132.43 81.95 -68.72
N LEU A 492 131.14 82.30 -68.68
CA LEU A 492 130.66 83.69 -68.64
C LEU A 492 130.41 84.22 -67.21
N ARG A 493 130.52 83.37 -66.18
CA ARG A 493 130.20 83.73 -64.78
C ARG A 493 131.31 84.44 -64.02
N LEU A 494 132.45 84.73 -64.66
CA LEU A 494 133.49 85.64 -64.17
C LEU A 494 133.13 87.14 -64.33
N SER A 495 131.90 87.48 -64.76
CA SER A 495 131.54 88.81 -65.27
C SER A 495 130.57 89.63 -64.39
N SER A 496 129.80 89.02 -63.49
CA SER A 496 128.74 89.76 -62.76
C SER A 496 128.38 89.18 -61.39
N GLU A 497 129.31 89.25 -60.44
CA GLU A 497 128.94 89.35 -59.03
C GLU A 497 128.41 90.76 -58.74
N LYS A 498 127.08 90.93 -58.76
CA LYS A 498 126.30 92.01 -58.13
C LYS A 498 124.82 91.83 -58.42
N MET A 499 123.98 92.43 -57.58
CA MET A 499 122.51 92.35 -57.60
C MET A 499 122.04 90.91 -57.27
N GLN A 500 121.56 90.58 -56.05
CA GLN A 500 120.70 91.38 -55.16
C GLN A 500 119.47 91.85 -55.96
N GLU A 501 118.25 91.43 -55.68
CA GLU A 501 117.57 91.47 -54.38
C GLU A 501 116.24 90.69 -54.45
N GLN A 502 115.56 90.51 -53.30
CA GLN A 502 114.10 90.25 -53.17
C GLN A 502 113.51 88.96 -53.80
N GLU A 503 112.30 88.48 -53.46
CA GLU A 503 111.48 88.43 -52.23
C GLU A 503 110.56 87.18 -52.40
N GLU A 504 110.23 86.36 -51.40
CA GLU A 504 109.21 86.58 -50.35
C GLU A 504 107.81 86.91 -50.94
N LYS A 505 106.84 85.97 -50.96
CA LYS A 505 105.67 85.84 -50.03
C LYS A 505 104.67 84.81 -50.63
N LEU A 506 103.62 84.26 -49.96
CA LEU A 506 103.41 83.76 -48.57
C LEU A 506 101.99 83.09 -48.48
N MET A 507 101.76 82.05 -47.64
CA MET A 507 100.43 81.55 -47.14
C MET A 507 99.42 80.95 -48.18
N GLN A 508 98.28 80.28 -47.87
CA GLN A 508 97.73 79.44 -46.75
C GLN A 508 96.29 78.91 -47.13
N LEU A 509 95.60 78.11 -46.25
CA LEU A 509 94.13 77.74 -46.21
C LEU A 509 93.71 76.50 -47.07
N LYS A 510 92.59 75.71 -46.89
CA LYS A 510 91.34 75.62 -46.04
C LYS A 510 90.65 74.19 -46.26
N LEU A 511 89.49 73.64 -45.78
CA LEU A 511 88.36 73.91 -44.81
C LEU A 511 87.39 72.65 -44.60
N LEU A 512 86.90 72.36 -43.37
CA LEU A 512 85.62 71.65 -42.90
C LEU A 512 85.12 70.23 -43.37
N SER A 513 84.33 69.48 -42.51
CA SER A 513 82.83 69.24 -42.61
C SER A 513 82.19 68.00 -41.85
N SER A 514 80.97 68.17 -41.27
CA SER A 514 79.77 67.24 -41.08
C SER A 514 79.84 65.82 -40.37
N GLN A 515 78.78 65.08 -39.92
CA GLN A 515 77.41 65.27 -39.31
C GLN A 515 76.74 63.92 -38.80
N GLN A 516 75.81 63.96 -37.80
CA GLN A 516 74.64 63.02 -37.52
C GLN A 516 74.89 61.52 -37.13
N THR A 517 73.99 60.57 -36.70
CA THR A 517 72.51 60.34 -36.37
C THR A 517 72.35 58.98 -35.57
N VAL A 518 71.21 58.30 -35.23
CA VAL A 518 69.93 58.53 -34.45
C VAL A 518 69.18 57.16 -34.16
N GLN A 519 68.27 57.04 -33.14
CA GLN A 519 67.23 55.97 -32.85
C GLN A 519 67.68 54.56 -32.34
N SER A 520 66.87 53.64 -31.73
CA SER A 520 65.43 53.53 -31.30
C SER A 520 65.17 52.46 -30.18
N ILE A 521 63.90 52.21 -29.77
CA ILE A 521 63.39 51.27 -28.70
C ILE A 521 62.68 50.02 -29.30
N PRO A 522 62.51 48.87 -28.59
CA PRO A 522 61.27 48.51 -27.83
C PRO A 522 61.55 47.81 -26.46
N SER A 523 60.67 47.66 -25.45
CA SER A 523 59.35 46.99 -25.33
C SER A 523 59.34 45.48 -25.66
N SER A 524 58.49 44.59 -25.13
CA SER A 524 57.65 44.47 -23.90
C SER A 524 56.83 43.16 -24.02
N ASN A 525 56.65 42.36 -22.95
CA ASN A 525 55.60 41.32 -22.73
C ASN A 525 55.89 40.64 -21.36
N GLN A 526 55.01 40.48 -20.36
CA GLN A 526 53.55 40.22 -20.18
C GLN A 526 53.17 38.74 -19.96
N ARG A 527 52.15 38.56 -19.08
CA ARG A 527 51.41 37.33 -18.70
C ARG A 527 52.11 36.34 -17.77
N GLU A 528 51.44 35.65 -16.84
CA GLU A 528 50.11 35.86 -16.20
C GLU A 528 50.04 35.04 -14.89
N ASP A 529 49.35 35.52 -13.86
CA ASP A 529 48.49 34.70 -12.97
C ASP A 529 47.82 35.55 -11.86
N HIS A 530 46.52 35.34 -11.66
CA HIS A 530 45.73 35.73 -10.47
C HIS A 530 45.22 34.42 -9.85
N GLU A 531 45.05 34.21 -8.55
CA GLU A 531 44.39 35.05 -7.53
C GLU A 531 44.98 34.72 -6.11
N PRO A 532 44.76 35.51 -5.04
CA PRO A 532 43.42 35.81 -4.48
C PRO A 532 43.25 37.27 -4.02
N GLN A 533 42.43 38.05 -4.73
CA GLN A 533 42.52 39.51 -4.67
C GLN A 533 41.56 40.16 -3.67
N VAL A 534 40.46 39.49 -3.31
CA VAL A 534 39.39 40.01 -2.43
C VAL A 534 39.88 40.27 -0.99
N ALA A 535 40.70 39.36 -0.43
CA ALA A 535 41.24 39.53 0.93
C ALA A 535 42.35 40.59 1.01
N LYS A 536 43.01 40.89 -0.12
CA LYS A 536 44.05 41.93 -0.20
C LYS A 536 43.42 43.32 -0.29
N LEU A 537 42.39 43.48 -1.13
CA LEU A 537 41.65 44.75 -1.30
C LEU A 537 41.10 45.31 0.01
N ASN A 538 40.54 44.48 0.91
CA ASN A 538 40.05 44.96 2.20
C ASN A 538 41.15 45.46 3.15
N ARG A 539 42.41 45.01 2.99
CA ARG A 539 43.55 45.62 3.68
C ARG A 539 44.04 46.87 2.96
N GLU A 540 44.21 46.82 1.64
CA GLU A 540 44.65 47.97 0.86
C GLU A 540 43.70 49.18 1.00
N ILE A 541 42.38 48.96 1.16
CA ILE A 541 41.43 50.03 1.49
C ILE A 541 41.71 50.60 2.88
N GLN A 542 41.88 49.77 3.91
CA GLN A 542 42.11 50.21 5.28
C GLN A 542 43.49 50.88 5.45
N ASP A 543 44.53 50.35 4.80
CA ASP A 543 45.85 50.96 4.71
C ASP A 543 45.75 52.32 4.00
N LYS A 544 45.02 52.42 2.89
CA LYS A 544 44.78 53.70 2.18
C LYS A 544 43.96 54.71 2.99
N GLU A 545 43.01 54.28 3.81
CA GLU A 545 42.34 55.18 4.77
C GLU A 545 43.34 55.76 5.78
N THR A 546 44.27 54.95 6.32
CA THR A 546 45.33 55.48 7.19
C THR A 546 46.32 56.37 6.46
N GLU A 547 46.66 56.05 5.20
CA GLU A 547 47.52 56.87 4.34
C GLU A 547 46.87 58.22 4.04
N ILE A 548 45.57 58.27 3.76
CA ILE A 548 44.80 59.52 3.59
C ILE A 548 44.80 60.34 4.88
N VAL A 549 44.60 59.73 6.06
CA VAL A 549 44.65 60.45 7.34
C VAL A 549 46.06 60.99 7.65
N VAL A 550 47.12 60.25 7.27
CA VAL A 550 48.50 60.71 7.37
C VAL A 550 48.77 61.86 6.39
N LEU A 551 48.35 61.75 5.13
CA LEU A 551 48.50 62.80 4.12
C LEU A 551 47.73 64.07 4.51
N GLN A 552 46.49 63.95 5.00
CA GLN A 552 45.71 65.09 5.50
C GLN A 552 46.41 65.78 6.68
N ARG A 553 46.98 65.03 7.63
CA ARG A 553 47.80 65.59 8.71
C ARG A 553 49.08 66.27 8.20
N THR A 554 49.75 65.68 7.22
CA THR A 554 50.98 66.24 6.64
C THR A 554 50.70 67.52 5.85
N VAL A 555 49.67 67.54 5.01
CA VAL A 555 49.23 68.74 4.27
C VAL A 555 48.75 69.84 5.22
N TYR A 556 48.01 69.51 6.27
CA TYR A 556 47.61 70.48 7.29
C TYR A 556 48.81 71.08 8.03
N ARG A 557 49.83 70.26 8.33
CA ARG A 557 51.08 70.70 8.94
C ARG A 557 51.92 71.58 8.00
N GLU A 558 52.09 71.18 6.74
CA GLU A 558 52.74 71.98 5.68
C GLU A 558 52.03 73.33 5.49
N CYS A 559 50.69 73.35 5.47
CA CYS A 559 49.90 74.58 5.41
C CYS A 559 50.17 75.48 6.63
N LEU A 560 50.13 74.96 7.85
CA LEU A 560 50.42 75.73 9.06
C LEU A 560 51.88 76.24 9.11
N GLU A 561 52.84 75.44 8.66
CA GLU A 561 54.24 75.86 8.60
C GLU A 561 54.46 76.93 7.51
N ARG A 562 53.71 76.87 6.39
CA ARG A 562 53.69 77.90 5.35
C ARG A 562 52.96 79.18 5.75
N THR A 563 51.78 79.12 6.38
CA THR A 563 51.13 80.33 6.90
C THR A 563 51.97 80.97 7.99
N SER A 564 52.52 80.19 8.93
CA SER A 564 53.48 80.69 9.92
C SER A 564 54.74 81.30 9.29
N LEU A 565 55.22 80.79 8.15
CA LEU A 565 56.33 81.40 7.41
C LEU A 565 55.91 82.71 6.73
N LEU A 566 54.75 82.75 6.08
CA LEU A 566 54.19 83.95 5.43
C LEU A 566 53.87 85.05 6.45
N GLU A 567 53.34 84.70 7.62
CA GLU A 567 53.14 85.61 8.75
C GLU A 567 54.47 86.15 9.28
N ARG A 568 55.49 85.31 9.43
CA ARG A 568 56.85 85.78 9.79
C ARG A 568 57.45 86.68 8.71
N MET A 569 57.16 86.46 7.43
CA MET A 569 57.59 87.34 6.34
C MET A 569 56.81 88.66 6.29
N ARG A 570 55.52 88.67 6.63
CA ARG A 570 54.71 89.89 6.81
C ARG A 570 55.18 90.69 8.03
N ALA A 571 55.34 90.04 9.19
CA ALA A 571 55.82 90.67 10.43
C ALA A 571 57.29 91.15 10.34
N ALA A 572 58.06 90.68 9.36
CA ALA A 572 59.39 91.18 9.03
C ALA A 572 59.39 92.23 7.89
N ASN A 573 58.21 92.67 7.43
CA ASN A 573 57.98 93.62 6.33
C ASN A 573 58.68 93.24 5.00
N ILE A 574 58.78 91.93 4.72
CA ILE A 574 59.43 91.39 3.50
C ILE A 574 58.47 91.37 2.29
N LEU A 575 57.16 91.39 2.53
CA LEU A 575 56.11 91.32 1.51
C LEU A 575 55.29 92.62 1.49
N PRO A 576 55.00 93.22 0.30
CA PRO A 576 54.17 94.42 0.21
C PRO A 576 52.71 94.17 0.61
N GLU A 577 52.10 95.17 1.24
CA GLU A 577 50.66 95.21 1.53
C GLU A 577 49.85 95.57 0.27
N ILE A 578 48.65 94.98 0.12
CA ILE A 578 47.78 95.17 -1.05
C ILE A 578 46.52 95.95 -0.62
N PRO A 579 46.32 97.19 -1.09
CA PRO A 579 45.14 97.98 -0.74
C PRO A 579 43.94 97.65 -1.64
N GLY A 580 42.75 97.44 -1.06
CA GLY A 580 41.50 97.28 -1.82
C GLY A 580 40.27 96.95 -0.97
N SER A 581 39.39 97.94 -0.76
CA SER A 581 38.20 97.84 0.11
C SER A 581 36.91 98.25 -0.61
N ILE A 582 35.90 97.37 -0.68
CA ILE A 582 34.49 97.69 -1.03
C ILE A 582 33.53 96.68 -0.33
N PRO A 583 32.19 96.87 -0.28
CA PRO A 583 31.53 97.29 0.97
C PRO A 583 30.43 96.33 1.49
N GLU A 584 29.70 96.77 2.52
CA GLU A 584 28.68 96.01 3.25
C GLU A 584 27.36 95.69 2.49
N SER A 585 26.63 94.75 3.08
CA SER A 585 25.18 94.49 2.99
C SER A 585 24.62 93.70 1.81
N ILE A 586 23.80 92.68 2.14
CA ILE A 586 22.42 92.48 1.68
C ILE A 586 21.81 91.30 2.48
N ASP A 587 20.65 91.54 3.12
CA ASP A 587 19.82 90.48 3.70
C ASP A 587 19.03 89.75 2.60
N PHE A 588 18.93 88.42 2.67
CA PHE A 588 17.82 87.70 2.05
C PHE A 588 17.36 86.50 2.89
N SER A 589 16.05 86.48 3.19
CA SER A 589 15.37 85.39 3.86
C SER A 589 14.35 84.74 2.92
N SER A 590 14.40 83.42 2.77
CA SER A 590 13.47 82.67 1.92
C SER A 590 13.39 81.17 2.28
N SER A 591 13.04 80.89 3.55
CA SER A 591 12.71 79.53 4.00
C SER A 591 11.33 79.09 3.46
N SER A 592 11.27 78.70 2.19
CA SER A 592 10.08 78.04 1.63
C SER A 592 9.86 76.69 2.30
N LYS A 593 8.63 76.46 2.78
CA LYS A 593 8.18 75.13 3.21
C LYS A 593 8.08 74.24 1.98
N ASP A 594 8.52 73.00 2.11
CA ASP A 594 8.02 71.93 1.26
C ASP A 594 7.37 70.83 2.09
N THR A 595 6.43 70.12 1.48
CA THR A 595 5.52 69.19 2.17
C THR A 595 5.47 67.90 1.39
N LEU A 596 5.62 66.72 2.02
CA LEU A 596 4.86 65.50 1.70
C LEU A 596 5.25 64.25 2.50
N LEU A 597 4.38 63.23 2.37
CA LEU A 597 4.57 61.79 2.62
C LEU A 597 4.74 61.31 4.07
N LYS A 598 3.56 61.13 4.69
CA LYS A 598 3.27 60.00 5.57
C LYS A 598 3.83 58.67 5.03
N CYS A 599 4.17 57.77 5.94
CA CYS A 599 3.81 56.35 5.82
C CYS A 599 3.30 55.83 7.17
N ASN A 600 2.44 54.82 7.14
CA ASN A 600 1.65 54.42 8.30
C ASN A 600 2.45 53.54 9.28
N LYS A 601 2.07 53.62 10.57
CA LYS A 601 2.18 52.48 11.49
C LYS A 601 0.79 51.86 11.58
N GLU A 602 0.72 50.53 11.57
CA GLU A 602 -0.46 49.77 11.95
C GLU A 602 -0.09 48.81 13.07
N ASP A 603 -1.04 48.56 13.97
CA ASP A 603 -0.82 47.83 15.22
C ASP A 603 -0.81 46.31 15.03
N SER A 604 -0.22 45.60 16.00
CA SER A 604 -0.33 44.14 16.15
C SER A 604 -0.36 43.77 17.62
N THR A 605 -1.41 44.20 18.32
CA THR A 605 -1.63 43.89 19.73
C THR A 605 -2.03 42.43 19.90
N ILE A 606 -1.15 41.62 20.48
CA ILE A 606 -1.43 40.23 20.85
C ILE A 606 -1.89 40.20 22.31
N GLN A 607 -3.16 39.87 22.55
CA GLN A 607 -3.64 39.53 23.90
C GLN A 607 -3.17 38.12 24.29
N GLN A 608 -2.64 38.00 25.50
CA GLN A 608 -2.59 36.73 26.23
C GLN A 608 -3.66 36.80 27.32
N ASP A 609 -4.75 36.05 27.16
CA ASP A 609 -5.64 35.74 28.27
C ASP A 609 -5.25 34.37 28.85
N VAL A 610 -5.02 34.34 30.16
CA VAL A 610 -4.76 33.13 30.95
C VAL A 610 -5.81 33.11 32.05
N ASP A 611 -6.65 32.07 32.08
CA ASP A 611 -7.48 31.78 33.25
C ASP A 611 -7.79 30.28 33.34
N GLU A 612 -7.28 29.64 34.39
CA GLU A 612 -7.65 28.29 34.80
C GLU A 612 -8.76 28.35 35.86
N LEU A 613 -9.98 27.87 35.58
CA LEU A 613 -10.94 27.59 36.65
C LEU A 613 -11.79 26.32 36.44
N ASN A 614 -11.15 25.20 36.78
CA ASN A 614 -11.69 24.13 37.64
C ASN A 614 -13.23 23.97 37.69
N SER A 615 -13.76 22.91 37.06
CA SER A 615 -15.05 22.31 37.47
C SER A 615 -15.06 20.80 37.25
N GLN A 616 -15.31 20.05 38.34
CA GLN A 616 -15.43 18.59 38.32
C GLN A 616 -16.86 18.15 37.96
N ALA A 617 -17.01 17.41 36.87
CA ALA A 617 -18.21 16.63 36.57
C ALA A 617 -17.83 15.33 35.82
N PRO A 618 -18.48 14.18 36.07
CA PRO A 618 -18.16 12.95 35.36
C PRO A 618 -18.52 13.06 33.87
N LYS A 619 -17.52 12.93 32.98
CA LYS A 619 -17.75 12.92 31.55
C LYS A 619 -18.49 11.63 31.15
N ALA A 620 -19.80 11.72 30.96
CA ALA A 620 -20.61 10.62 30.46
C ALA A 620 -20.07 10.11 29.11
N SER A 621 -19.98 8.77 28.98
CA SER A 621 -19.38 8.10 27.83
C SER A 621 -19.99 8.54 26.50
N LEU A 622 -19.18 8.58 25.44
CA LEU A 622 -19.61 8.83 24.06
C LEU A 622 -20.75 7.89 23.64
N TYR A 623 -20.71 6.65 24.15
CA TYR A 623 -21.71 5.60 23.91
C TYR A 623 -23.11 5.99 24.42
N GLU A 624 -23.20 6.69 25.55
CA GLU A 624 -24.48 7.10 26.15
C GLU A 624 -25.15 8.20 25.30
N LYS A 625 -24.35 9.10 24.74
CA LYS A 625 -24.82 10.18 23.85
C LYS A 625 -25.36 9.64 22.53
N LEU A 626 -24.68 8.66 21.94
CA LEU A 626 -25.16 7.95 20.74
C LEU A 626 -26.47 7.20 21.02
N ARG A 627 -26.59 6.56 22.19
CA ARG A 627 -27.78 5.78 22.57
C ARG A 627 -29.04 6.63 22.75
N GLN A 628 -28.91 7.89 23.16
CA GLN A 628 -30.06 8.81 23.26
C GLN A 628 -30.46 9.46 21.92
N ALA A 629 -29.57 9.48 20.92
CA ALA A 629 -29.88 10.03 19.61
C ALA A 629 -30.87 9.16 18.81
N SER A 630 -30.76 7.83 18.89
CA SER A 630 -31.58 6.88 18.12
C SER A 630 -33.06 6.81 18.52
N LEU A 631 -33.42 7.33 19.70
CA LEU A 631 -34.78 7.33 20.23
C LEU A 631 -35.70 8.42 19.66
N ARG A 632 -35.16 9.40 18.91
CA ARG A 632 -35.96 10.46 18.26
C ARG A 632 -36.44 10.07 16.86
N LYS A 633 -37.09 8.91 16.72
CA LYS A 633 -37.72 8.50 15.45
C LYS A 633 -38.90 9.40 15.08
N SER A 634 -39.07 9.62 13.78
CA SER A 634 -39.95 10.61 13.17
C SER A 634 -41.44 10.22 13.19
N LYS A 635 -42.32 11.22 13.21
CA LYS A 635 -43.74 11.04 12.87
C LYS A 635 -43.88 10.69 11.37
N PRO A 636 -44.74 9.73 10.98
CA PRO A 636 -45.07 9.54 9.58
C PRO A 636 -45.87 10.74 9.05
N ARG A 637 -45.52 11.24 7.86
CA ARG A 637 -46.42 12.05 7.05
C ARG A 637 -47.37 11.12 6.30
N ARG A 638 -48.62 11.56 6.12
CA ARG A 638 -49.56 10.92 5.18
C ARG A 638 -49.23 11.33 3.74
N SER A 639 -49.32 10.36 2.86
CA SER A 639 -49.65 10.49 1.43
C SER A 639 -50.55 9.30 1.12
#